data_AF-A0A822FDD7-F1
#
_entry.id   AF-A0A822FDD7-F1
#
_cell.length_a   1.000
_cell.length_b   1.000
_cell.length_c   1.000
_cell.angle_alpha   90.00
_cell.angle_beta   90.00
_cell.angle_gamma   90.00
#
_symmetry.space_group_name_H-M   'P 1'
#
loop_
_entity.id
_entity.type
_entity.pdbx_description
1 polymer ?
#
loop_
_entity_poly.entity_id
_entity_poly.type
_entity_poly.pdbx_seq_one_letter_code
_entity_poly.pdbx_strand_id
1 'polypeptide(L)' 'LETYLKNDFYPFLLPKSYDDVQDLAVENWRDFLKSEPFRVNVQYAHSVGSWSAGTKSEKSSIHNGYIQMIDIAKHF' A
#
# COMPACT_ATOMS: atom_id res chain seq x y z
N LEU A 1 -6.24 31.05 6.04
CA LEU A 1 -5.95 29.87 5.19
C LEU A 1 -4.84 30.12 4.16
N GLU A 2 -4.17 31.28 4.18
CA GLU A 2 -3.22 31.70 3.14
C GLU A 2 -1.73 31.57 3.51
N THR A 3 -1.37 30.94 4.63
CA THR A 3 0.03 30.88 5.10
C THR A 3 0.75 29.54 4.95
N TYR A 4 0.15 28.53 4.29
CA TYR A 4 0.88 27.31 3.86
C TYR A 4 1.55 27.54 2.50
N LEU A 5 2.18 28.70 2.34
CA LEU A 5 2.91 29.08 1.14
C LEU A 5 4.15 28.19 0.99
N LYS A 6 4.03 27.23 0.06
CA LYS A 6 5.07 26.88 -0.91
C LYS A 6 6.44 26.54 -0.31
N ASN A 7 6.49 25.49 0.50
CA ASN A 7 7.76 24.82 0.76
C ASN A 7 8.09 23.94 -0.46
N ASP A 8 8.78 24.52 -1.46
CA ASP A 8 9.18 23.81 -2.69
C ASP A 8 10.13 22.62 -2.42
N PHE A 9 10.64 22.45 -1.19
CA PHE A 9 11.44 21.29 -0.81
C PHE A 9 10.59 20.02 -0.56
N TYR A 10 9.28 20.15 -0.29
CA TYR A 10 8.39 19.01 -0.01
C TYR A 10 7.07 19.14 -0.76
N PRO A 11 7.02 18.70 -2.03
CA PRO A 11 5.82 18.81 -2.85
C PRO A 11 4.69 17.93 -2.28
N PHE A 12 3.45 18.39 -2.45
CA PHE A 12 2.29 17.54 -2.21
C PHE A 12 2.27 16.36 -3.18
N LEU A 13 2.11 15.16 -2.63
CA LEU A 13 2.02 13.94 -3.42
C LEU A 13 0.56 13.65 -3.78
N LEU A 14 0.33 13.34 -5.05
CA LEU A 14 -0.96 12.89 -5.56
C LEU A 14 -0.83 11.45 -6.08
N PRO A 15 -1.79 10.56 -5.77
CA PRO A 15 -1.77 9.21 -6.30
C PRO A 15 -2.00 9.25 -7.83
N LYS A 16 -1.31 8.38 -8.56
CA LYS A 16 -1.62 8.13 -9.98
C LYS A 16 -2.94 7.37 -10.09
N SER A 17 -3.67 7.56 -11.20
CA SER A 17 -4.85 6.74 -11.49
C SER A 17 -4.47 5.27 -11.65
N TYR A 18 -5.41 4.38 -11.33
CA TYR A 18 -5.28 2.96 -11.59
C TYR A 18 -5.64 2.56 -13.04
N ASP A 19 -6.18 3.48 -13.83
CA ASP A 19 -6.65 3.20 -15.19
C ASP A 19 -5.49 2.78 -16.14
N ASP A 20 -4.31 3.37 -15.95
CA ASP A 20 -3.13 3.19 -16.82
C ASP A 20 -2.05 2.29 -16.19
N VAL A 21 -2.43 1.37 -15.28
CA VAL A 21 -1.45 0.54 -14.53
C VAL A 21 -0.61 -0.36 -15.43
N GLN A 22 -1.16 -0.79 -16.57
CA GLN A 22 -0.45 -1.64 -17.53
C GLN A 22 0.67 -0.89 -18.27
N ASP A 23 0.56 0.44 -18.37
CA ASP A 23 1.52 1.29 -19.08
C ASP A 23 2.71 1.70 -18.19
N LEU A 24 2.65 1.39 -16.89
CA LEU A 24 3.78 1.45 -15.98
C LEU A 24 4.68 0.21 -16.15
N ALA A 25 5.09 -0.06 -17.39
CA ALA A 25 6.25 -0.91 -17.63
C ALA A 25 7.47 -0.17 -17.09
N VAL A 26 7.77 -0.37 -15.80
CA VAL A 26 9.05 0.04 -15.23
C VAL A 26 10.10 -0.73 -16.01
N GLU A 27 10.83 -0.07 -16.91
CA GLU A 27 12.01 -0.64 -17.53
C GLU A 27 12.87 -1.23 -16.41
N ASN A 28 13.27 -2.50 -16.57
CA ASN A 28 14.10 -3.21 -15.60
C ASN A 28 13.44 -3.52 -14.23
N TRP A 29 12.11 -3.59 -14.14
CA TRP A 29 11.44 -4.08 -12.91
C TRP A 29 11.93 -5.46 -12.45
N ARG A 30 12.38 -6.28 -13.40
CA ARG A 30 12.98 -7.60 -13.15
C ARG A 30 14.29 -7.53 -12.36
N ASP A 31 15.05 -6.45 -12.46
CA ASP A 31 16.31 -6.27 -11.72
C ASP A 31 16.07 -6.11 -10.21
N PHE A 32 14.85 -5.73 -9.82
CA PHE A 32 14.43 -5.64 -8.42
C PHE A 32 13.89 -6.96 -7.87
N LEU A 33 13.72 -7.99 -8.71
CA LEU A 33 13.22 -9.28 -8.27
C LEU A 33 14.37 -10.18 -7.84
N LYS A 34 14.24 -10.78 -6.65
CA LYS A 34 15.17 -11.81 -6.17
C LYS A 34 14.92 -13.18 -6.83
N SER A 35 13.80 -13.35 -7.53
CA SER A 35 13.37 -14.62 -8.13
C SER A 35 12.38 -14.37 -9.28
N GLU A 36 12.11 -15.41 -10.09
CA GLU A 36 11.10 -15.34 -11.13
C GLU A 36 9.71 -14.99 -10.54
N PRO A 37 9.00 -13.99 -11.09
CA PRO A 37 7.69 -13.61 -10.61
C PRO A 37 6.66 -14.69 -10.95
N PHE A 38 5.68 -14.87 -10.08
CA PHE A 38 4.54 -15.74 -10.32
C PHE A 38 3.23 -15.00 -10.05
N ARG A 39 2.15 -15.51 -10.62
CA ARG A 39 0.82 -14.90 -10.50
C ARG A 39 0.12 -15.42 -9.24
N VAL A 40 -0.33 -14.50 -8.40
CA VAL A 40 -1.11 -14.78 -7.18
C VAL A 40 -2.06 -13.62 -6.89
N ASN A 41 -3.13 -13.90 -6.14
CA ASN A 41 -4.00 -12.85 -5.64
C ASN A 41 -3.35 -12.16 -4.44
N VAL A 42 -3.23 -10.83 -4.50
CA VAL A 42 -2.61 -10.01 -3.46
C VAL A 42 -3.61 -8.99 -2.93
N GLN A 43 -3.48 -8.66 -1.65
CA GLN A 43 -4.23 -7.59 -1.00
C GLN A 43 -3.29 -6.80 -0.10
N TYR A 44 -3.31 -5.47 -0.22
CA TYR A 44 -2.60 -4.60 0.70
C TYR A 44 -3.33 -4.52 2.04
N ALA A 45 -2.59 -4.74 3.13
CA ALA A 45 -3.06 -4.61 4.50
C ALA A 45 -2.13 -3.68 5.29
N HIS A 46 -2.68 -2.98 6.28
CA HIS A 46 -1.95 -1.98 7.04
C HIS A 46 -2.51 -1.80 8.46
N SER A 47 -1.65 -1.33 9.36
CA SER A 47 -2.00 -0.92 10.72
C SER A 47 -1.70 0.57 10.87
N VAL A 48 -2.73 1.41 10.88
CA VAL A 48 -2.58 2.87 10.91
C VAL A 48 -3.62 3.52 11.81
N GLY A 49 -3.28 4.67 12.37
CA GLY A 49 -4.08 5.40 13.31
C GLY A 49 -4.04 6.91 13.11
N SER A 50 -4.73 7.63 13.98
CA SER A 50 -4.76 9.10 13.93
C SER A 50 -3.35 9.69 14.05
N TRP A 51 -2.51 9.13 14.93
CA TRP A 51 -1.16 9.62 15.19
C TRP A 51 -0.17 9.36 14.03
N SER A 52 -0.39 8.31 13.23
CA SER A 52 0.57 7.87 12.21
C SER A 52 0.16 8.25 10.78
N ALA A 53 -1.14 8.29 10.49
CA ALA A 53 -1.66 8.56 9.16
C ALA A 53 -2.85 9.54 9.13
N GLY A 54 -3.18 10.17 10.26
CA GLY A 54 -4.27 11.14 10.34
C GLY A 54 -5.66 10.56 10.08
N THR A 55 -5.83 9.24 10.21
CA THR A 55 -7.13 8.60 9.99
C THR A 55 -8.10 8.91 11.13
N LYS A 56 -9.41 9.03 10.81
CA LYS A 56 -10.46 9.26 11.82
C LYS A 56 -10.65 8.08 12.77
N SER A 57 -10.40 6.87 12.26
CA SER A 57 -10.47 5.63 13.01
C SER A 57 -9.17 4.86 12.85
N GLU A 58 -8.84 4.07 13.87
CA GLU A 58 -7.78 3.07 13.78
C GLU A 58 -8.15 2.00 12.72
N LYS A 59 -7.14 1.55 11.98
CA LYS A 59 -7.24 0.44 11.03
C LYS A 59 -6.23 -0.62 11.45
N SER A 60 -6.68 -1.87 11.53
CA SER A 60 -5.88 -3.02 11.97
C SER A 60 -6.01 -4.20 11.00
N SER A 61 -6.00 -3.95 9.69
CA SER A 61 -6.32 -4.99 8.70
C SER A 61 -5.27 -6.11 8.62
N ILE A 62 -4.03 -5.86 9.02
CA ILE A 62 -3.03 -6.92 9.22
C ILE A 62 -3.50 -7.87 10.31
N HIS A 63 -3.80 -7.35 11.51
CA HIS A 63 -4.25 -8.17 12.65
C HIS A 63 -5.51 -8.98 12.29
N ASN A 64 -6.51 -8.33 11.70
CA ASN A 64 -7.77 -8.99 11.33
C ASN A 64 -7.54 -10.08 10.26
N GLY A 65 -6.67 -9.81 9.28
CA GLY A 65 -6.30 -10.79 8.25
C GLY A 65 -5.61 -12.01 8.85
N TYR A 66 -4.72 -11.83 9.83
CA TYR A 66 -4.09 -12.94 10.56
C TYR A 66 -5.13 -13.80 11.31
N ILE A 67 -6.02 -13.17 12.08
CA ILE A 67 -7.08 -13.90 12.79
C ILE A 67 -7.96 -14.69 11.82
N GLN A 68 -8.40 -14.05 10.73
CA GLN A 68 -9.22 -14.71 9.72
C GLN A 68 -8.50 -15.90 9.09
N MET A 69 -7.22 -15.75 8.72
CA MET A 69 -6.45 -16.83 8.10
C MET A 69 -6.27 -18.03 9.02
N ILE A 70 -6.05 -17.79 10.32
CA ILE A 70 -5.96 -18.85 11.32
C ILE A 70 -7.31 -19.58 11.46
N ASP A 71 -8.41 -18.83 11.50
CA ASP A 71 -9.76 -19.39 11.66
C ASP A 71 -10.19 -20.28 10.48
N ILE A 72 -9.85 -19.88 9.25
CA ILE A 72 -10.23 -20.61 8.03
C ILE A 72 -9.22 -21.70 7.63
N ALA A 73 -8.07 -21.81 8.31
CA ALA A 73 -7.03 -22.77 7.97
C ALA A 73 -7.52 -24.21 8.16
N LYS A 74 -7.31 -25.05 7.14
CA LYS A 74 -7.70 -26.48 7.17
C LYS A 74 -6.52 -27.41 7.43
N HIS A 75 -5.31 -26.94 7.10
CA HIS A 75 -4.05 -27.67 7.14
C HIS A 75 -2.93 -26.71 7.55
N PHE A 76 -1.72 -27.25 7.78
CA PHE A 76 -0.52 -26.50 8.14
C PHE A 76 0.58 -26.66 7.07
#